data_AF-S0GKQ2-F1
#
_entry.id   AF-S0GKQ2-F1
#
_cell.length_a   1.000
_cell.length_b   1.000
_cell.length_c   1.000
_cell.angle_alpha   90.00
_cell.angle_beta   90.00
_cell.angle_gamma   90.00
#
_symmetry.space_group_name_H-M   'P 1'
#
loop_
_entity.id
_entity.type
_entity.pdbx_description
1 polymer ?
#
loop_
_entity_poly.entity_id
_entity_poly.type
_entity_poly.pdbx_seq_one_letter_code
_entity_poly.pdbx_strand_id
1 'polypeptide(L)'
;MIQIEQIRNYFPTQIRDYSSFDKHILKEYLQLMILDYLSSTPNIQKMAFIGGTNLRLVKGIDRFSEDLDFDCKDLSKDEFIEMTNGVIQFLKRSGLQVEAKDKENPKLTAFRRNIHFPELLFDLGLSGHKEERFLIKIESQDQGIVYSPVITNIKGCGFFFPFPVPSDGVLCSMKIAAMLARAKGRDFYDLMFLLAQSKPDYVFLSKRCGVHNLQEFKLVTAELLKTVDLKKKQKDFEHLLFNKANSEKILRFGEFVDSLTE
;
A
#
# COMPACT_ATOMS: atom_id res chain seq x y z
N MET A 1 -10.39 -12.82 -20.78
CA MET A 1 -11.17 -11.61 -20.46
C MET A 1 -11.45 -11.63 -18.97
N ILE A 2 -11.26 -10.52 -18.26
CA ILE A 2 -11.51 -10.45 -16.81
C ILE A 2 -13.02 -10.61 -16.57
N GLN A 3 -13.41 -11.50 -15.65
CA GLN A 3 -14.80 -11.67 -15.20
C GLN A 3 -14.88 -11.31 -13.72
N ILE A 4 -15.51 -10.18 -13.40
CA ILE A 4 -15.53 -9.65 -12.03
C ILE A 4 -16.24 -10.60 -11.06
N GLU A 5 -17.25 -11.33 -11.54
CA GLU A 5 -18.00 -12.35 -10.80
C GLU A 5 -17.10 -13.50 -10.34
N GLN A 6 -16.13 -13.89 -11.16
CA GLN A 6 -15.16 -14.92 -10.79
C GLN A 6 -14.18 -14.42 -9.75
N ILE A 7 -13.69 -13.18 -9.90
CA ILE A 7 -12.74 -12.57 -8.95
C ILE A 7 -13.39 -12.37 -7.57
N ARG A 8 -14.66 -11.95 -7.56
CA ARG A 8 -15.50 -11.81 -6.36
C ARG A 8 -15.47 -13.04 -5.45
N ASN A 9 -15.35 -14.25 -6.01
CA ASN A 9 -15.32 -15.49 -5.23
C ASN A 9 -14.09 -15.65 -4.33
N TYR A 10 -13.02 -14.87 -4.56
CA TYR A 10 -11.84 -14.85 -3.69
C TYR A 10 -12.00 -13.94 -2.47
N PHE A 11 -13.10 -13.19 -2.35
CA PHE A 11 -13.34 -12.24 -1.28
C PHE A 11 -14.43 -12.75 -0.32
N PRO A 12 -14.37 -12.38 0.98
CA PRO A 12 -15.41 -12.71 1.95
C PRO A 12 -16.77 -12.09 1.56
N THR A 13 -17.87 -12.69 2.02
CA THR A 13 -19.27 -12.26 1.74
C THR A 13 -19.50 -10.77 1.95
N GLN A 14 -18.97 -10.23 3.06
CA GLN A 14 -19.06 -8.80 3.41
C GLN A 14 -18.46 -7.85 2.36
N ILE A 15 -17.65 -8.35 1.44
CA ILE A 15 -17.09 -7.60 0.30
C ILE A 15 -17.75 -8.07 -0.99
N ARG A 16 -17.76 -9.39 -1.21
CA ARG A 16 -18.22 -10.05 -2.43
C ARG A 16 -19.64 -9.68 -2.84
N ASP A 17 -20.53 -9.53 -1.85
CA ASP A 17 -21.96 -9.37 -2.09
C ASP A 17 -22.35 -7.89 -2.34
N TYR A 18 -21.38 -6.96 -2.29
CA TYR A 18 -21.59 -5.53 -2.48
C TYR A 18 -20.80 -5.00 -3.69
N SER A 19 -21.51 -4.67 -4.77
CA SER A 19 -20.91 -4.12 -6.00
C SER A 19 -20.13 -2.82 -5.80
N SER A 20 -20.38 -2.08 -4.71
CA SER A 20 -19.60 -0.90 -4.35
C SER A 20 -18.11 -1.19 -4.17
N PHE A 21 -17.72 -2.44 -3.92
CA PHE A 21 -16.32 -2.85 -3.80
C PHE A 21 -15.68 -3.35 -5.10
N ASP A 22 -16.42 -3.49 -6.20
CA ASP A 22 -15.90 -4.10 -7.43
C ASP A 22 -14.65 -3.40 -7.97
N LYS A 23 -14.62 -2.06 -7.89
CA LYS A 23 -13.47 -1.26 -8.32
C LYS A 23 -12.23 -1.58 -7.47
N HIS A 24 -12.42 -1.83 -6.18
CA HIS A 24 -11.34 -2.21 -5.28
C HIS A 24 -10.91 -3.66 -5.48
N ILE A 25 -11.86 -4.58 -5.67
CA ILE A 25 -11.62 -5.99 -6.02
C ILE A 25 -10.79 -6.09 -7.30
N LEU A 26 -11.21 -5.38 -8.35
CA LEU A 26 -10.49 -5.32 -9.63
C LEU A 26 -9.07 -4.75 -9.44
N LYS A 27 -8.93 -3.69 -8.64
CA LYS A 27 -7.63 -3.09 -8.36
C LYS A 27 -6.70 -4.06 -7.61
N GLU A 28 -7.19 -4.74 -6.59
CA GLU A 28 -6.42 -5.76 -5.84
C GLU A 28 -6.00 -6.92 -6.75
N TYR A 29 -6.88 -7.38 -7.64
CA TYR A 29 -6.56 -8.39 -8.65
C TYR A 29 -5.44 -7.94 -9.60
N LEU A 30 -5.53 -6.73 -10.15
CA LEU A 30 -4.51 -6.18 -11.05
C LEU A 30 -3.19 -5.91 -10.32
N GLN A 31 -3.22 -5.50 -9.05
CA GLN A 31 -2.03 -5.36 -8.21
C GLN A 31 -1.33 -6.71 -7.99
N LEU A 32 -2.09 -7.77 -7.69
CA LEU A 32 -1.55 -9.14 -7.57
C LEU A 32 -0.91 -9.60 -8.88
N MET A 33 -1.56 -9.35 -10.02
CA MET A 33 -1.04 -9.69 -11.34
C MET A 33 0.26 -8.93 -11.69
N ILE A 34 0.35 -7.65 -11.30
CA ILE A 34 1.59 -6.85 -11.47
C ILE A 34 2.72 -7.38 -10.58
N LEU A 35 2.41 -7.69 -9.31
CA LEU A 35 3.39 -8.22 -8.36
C LEU A 35 3.91 -9.60 -8.78
N ASP A 36 3.04 -10.47 -9.27
CA ASP A 36 3.41 -11.79 -9.81
C ASP A 36 4.42 -11.65 -10.96
N TYR A 37 4.12 -10.77 -11.93
CA TYR A 37 5.04 -10.45 -13.01
C TYR A 37 6.38 -9.92 -12.46
N LEU A 38 6.36 -8.91 -11.59
CA LEU A 38 7.59 -8.32 -11.03
C LEU A 38 8.44 -9.35 -10.27
N SER A 39 7.81 -10.32 -9.59
CA SER A 39 8.50 -11.40 -8.87
C SER A 39 9.37 -12.29 -9.79
N SER A 40 9.03 -12.34 -11.08
CA SER A 40 9.74 -13.12 -12.09
C SER A 40 10.82 -12.34 -12.84
N THR A 41 10.99 -11.04 -12.54
CA THR A 41 11.96 -10.17 -13.23
C THR A 41 13.27 -10.04 -12.45
N PRO A 42 14.42 -9.77 -13.12
CA PRO A 42 15.69 -9.54 -12.41
C PRO A 42 15.67 -8.38 -11.41
N ASN A 43 14.78 -7.39 -11.61
CA ASN A 43 14.65 -6.23 -10.73
C ASN A 43 14.27 -6.61 -9.29
N ILE A 44 13.66 -7.78 -9.08
CA ILE A 44 13.22 -8.27 -7.76
C ILE A 44 14.34 -8.24 -6.71
N GLN A 45 15.60 -8.42 -7.13
CA GLN A 45 16.77 -8.43 -6.23
C GLN A 45 17.05 -7.08 -5.57
N LYS A 46 16.58 -5.98 -6.17
CA LYS A 46 16.75 -4.62 -5.68
C LYS A 46 15.54 -4.12 -4.90
N MET A 47 14.44 -4.88 -4.83
CA MET A 47 13.14 -4.38 -4.38
C MET A 47 12.77 -4.96 -3.01
N ALA A 48 12.06 -4.18 -2.20
CA ALA A 48 11.25 -4.67 -1.09
C ALA A 48 9.85 -4.08 -1.21
N PHE A 49 8.82 -4.93 -1.16
CA PHE A 49 7.43 -4.51 -1.23
C PHE A 49 6.97 -3.95 0.13
N ILE A 50 6.54 -2.69 0.15
CA ILE A 50 6.20 -1.94 1.36
C ILE A 50 4.80 -1.29 1.26
N GLY A 51 4.50 -0.37 2.17
CA GLY A 51 3.34 0.50 2.04
C GLY A 51 2.02 -0.13 2.48
N GLY A 52 0.91 0.42 2.00
CA GLY A 52 -0.44 -0.02 2.40
C GLY A 52 -0.84 -1.36 1.77
N THR A 53 -0.40 -1.62 0.54
CA THR A 53 -0.79 -2.81 -0.21
C THR A 53 -0.02 -4.03 0.28
N ASN A 54 1.21 -3.85 0.78
CA ASN A 54 1.90 -4.91 1.53
C ASN A 54 1.08 -5.33 2.76
N LEU A 55 0.62 -4.39 3.59
CA LEU A 55 -0.22 -4.74 4.75
C LEU A 55 -1.50 -5.48 4.35
N ARG A 56 -2.09 -5.11 3.21
CA ARG A 56 -3.29 -5.76 2.70
C ARG A 56 -3.01 -7.19 2.23
N LEU A 57 -2.03 -7.38 1.36
CA LEU A 57 -1.79 -8.66 0.68
C LEU A 57 -0.93 -9.64 1.46
N VAL A 58 -0.09 -9.15 2.38
CA VAL A 58 0.85 -9.97 3.16
C VAL A 58 0.34 -10.18 4.59
N LYS A 59 -0.20 -9.14 5.22
CA LYS A 59 -0.62 -9.18 6.63
C LYS A 59 -2.13 -9.31 6.81
N GLY A 60 -2.92 -9.08 5.76
CA GLY A 60 -4.37 -9.25 5.80
C GLY A 60 -5.14 -8.13 6.54
N ILE A 61 -4.68 -6.88 6.49
CA ILE A 61 -5.45 -5.76 7.06
C ILE A 61 -6.83 -5.62 6.38
N ASP A 62 -7.86 -5.26 7.15
CA ASP A 62 -9.27 -5.19 6.71
C ASP A 62 -9.63 -3.88 5.97
N ARG A 63 -8.77 -3.46 5.05
CA ARG A 63 -9.02 -2.34 4.15
C ARG A 63 -8.29 -2.51 2.82
N PHE A 64 -8.90 -2.01 1.75
CA PHE A 64 -8.25 -1.92 0.47
C PHE A 64 -7.09 -0.92 0.47
N SER A 65 -6.17 -1.11 -0.47
CA SER A 65 -5.05 -0.20 -0.74
C SER A 65 -4.87 -0.04 -2.25
N GLU A 66 -4.45 1.13 -2.69
CA GLU A 66 -4.57 1.51 -4.11
C GLU A 66 -3.24 1.58 -4.87
N ASP A 67 -2.14 1.81 -4.17
CA ASP A 67 -0.82 2.08 -4.75
C ASP A 67 0.13 0.90 -4.46
N LEU A 68 1.07 0.61 -5.37
CA LEU A 68 2.15 -0.34 -5.15
C LEU A 68 3.42 0.44 -4.77
N ASP A 69 3.84 0.30 -3.52
CA ASP A 69 5.00 1.00 -2.96
C ASP A 69 6.18 0.05 -2.78
N PHE A 70 7.36 0.45 -3.23
CA PHE A 70 8.59 -0.31 -3.10
C PHE A 70 9.70 0.53 -2.47
N ASP A 71 10.48 -0.09 -1.59
CA ASP A 71 11.80 0.41 -1.18
C ASP A 71 12.83 -0.29 -2.05
N CYS A 72 13.36 0.43 -3.04
CA CYS A 72 14.35 -0.13 -3.96
C CYS A 72 15.74 0.41 -3.64
N LYS A 73 16.72 -0.48 -3.54
CA LYS A 73 18.14 -0.13 -3.32
C LYS A 73 18.88 -0.09 -4.65
N ASP A 74 19.71 0.92 -4.84
CA ASP A 74 20.55 1.08 -6.04
C ASP A 74 19.77 0.95 -7.37
N LEU A 75 18.53 1.45 -7.39
CA LEU A 75 17.69 1.51 -8.58
C LEU A 75 17.80 2.92 -9.17
N SER A 76 18.28 3.02 -10.40
CA SER A 76 18.29 4.27 -11.15
C SER A 76 16.90 4.61 -11.70
N LYS A 77 16.70 5.88 -12.08
CA LYS A 77 15.46 6.31 -12.73
C LYS A 77 15.20 5.55 -14.04
N ASP A 78 16.24 5.30 -14.83
CA ASP A 78 16.12 4.60 -16.11
C ASP A 78 15.74 3.13 -15.91
N GLU A 79 16.35 2.44 -14.95
CA GLU A 79 15.96 1.07 -14.57
C GLU A 79 14.51 1.02 -14.07
N PHE A 80 14.06 2.02 -13.29
CA PHE A 80 12.66 2.11 -12.85
C PHE A 80 11.70 2.27 -14.04
N ILE A 81 12.05 3.12 -15.00
CA ILE A 81 11.23 3.31 -16.21
C ILE A 81 11.22 2.04 -17.07
N GLU A 82 12.35 1.36 -17.23
CA GLU A 82 12.43 0.10 -17.95
C GLU A 82 11.57 -0.99 -17.28
N MET A 83 11.70 -1.17 -15.96
CA MET A 83 10.90 -2.10 -15.16
C MET A 83 9.41 -1.84 -15.36
N THR A 84 8.97 -0.58 -15.22
CA THR A 84 7.55 -0.23 -15.35
C THR A 84 7.05 -0.27 -16.80
N ASN A 85 7.91 -0.07 -17.80
CA ASN A 85 7.59 -0.35 -19.20
C ASN A 85 7.37 -1.85 -19.44
N GLY A 86 8.17 -2.70 -18.80
CA GLY A 86 7.96 -4.15 -18.78
C GLY A 86 6.57 -4.51 -18.23
N VAL A 87 6.17 -3.89 -17.11
CA VAL A 87 4.81 -4.07 -16.56
C VAL A 87 3.73 -3.68 -17.57
N ILE A 88 3.86 -2.52 -18.22
CA ILE A 88 2.89 -2.06 -19.24
C ILE A 88 2.82 -3.05 -20.41
N GLN A 89 3.97 -3.54 -20.90
CA GLN A 89 4.01 -4.49 -22.00
C GLN A 89 3.38 -5.84 -21.60
N PHE A 90 3.65 -6.31 -20.39
CA PHE A 90 3.02 -7.51 -19.84
C PHE A 90 1.50 -7.35 -19.78
N LEU A 91 0.99 -6.26 -19.20
CA LEU A 91 -0.45 -6.00 -19.13
C LEU A 91 -1.11 -5.94 -20.53
N LYS A 92 -0.45 -5.33 -21.52
CA LYS A 92 -0.92 -5.34 -22.91
C LYS A 92 -1.00 -6.74 -23.51
N ARG A 93 0.03 -7.57 -23.29
CA ARG A 93 0.06 -8.98 -23.74
C ARG A 93 -1.01 -9.82 -23.05
N SER A 94 -1.39 -9.46 -21.83
CA SER A 94 -2.51 -10.06 -21.09
C SER A 94 -3.89 -9.59 -21.59
N GLY A 95 -3.95 -8.80 -22.66
CA GLY A 95 -5.19 -8.35 -23.30
C GLY A 95 -5.81 -7.09 -22.69
N LEU A 96 -5.06 -6.34 -21.87
CA LEU A 96 -5.53 -5.09 -21.26
C LEU A 96 -5.05 -3.88 -22.06
N GLN A 97 -5.94 -2.90 -22.24
CA GLN A 97 -5.54 -1.60 -22.75
C GLN A 97 -4.94 -0.78 -21.61
N VAL A 98 -3.64 -0.48 -21.71
CA VAL A 98 -2.90 0.27 -20.70
C VAL A 98 -1.92 1.27 -21.31
N GLU A 99 -1.73 2.39 -20.61
CA GLU A 99 -0.80 3.44 -21.00
C GLU A 99 -0.17 4.09 -19.77
N ALA A 100 1.01 4.67 -19.94
CA ALA A 100 1.62 5.51 -18.91
C ALA A 100 1.04 6.92 -18.97
N LYS A 101 0.57 7.44 -17.83
CA LYS A 101 0.10 8.83 -17.67
C LYS A 101 0.83 9.54 -16.55
N ASP A 102 2.12 9.71 -16.75
CA ASP A 102 2.96 10.40 -15.78
C ASP A 102 2.68 11.90 -15.77
N LYS A 103 2.81 12.49 -14.59
CA LYS A 103 2.83 13.94 -14.41
C LYS A 103 4.18 14.26 -13.81
N GLU A 104 4.98 15.05 -14.53
CA GLU A 104 6.21 15.58 -13.97
C GLU A 104 5.89 16.41 -12.74
N ASN A 105 6.54 16.08 -11.63
CA ASN A 105 6.49 16.90 -10.43
C ASN A 105 7.91 16.97 -9.87
N PRO A 106 8.61 18.11 -10.04
CA PRO A 106 10.00 18.25 -9.61
C PRO A 106 10.17 18.16 -8.08
N LYS A 107 9.09 18.17 -7.30
CA LYS A 107 9.11 18.01 -5.84
C LYS A 107 9.00 16.55 -5.37
N LEU A 108 8.78 15.59 -6.27
CA LEU A 108 8.71 14.18 -5.89
C LEU A 108 10.11 13.59 -5.78
N THR A 109 10.43 13.08 -4.59
CA THR A 109 11.67 12.32 -4.33
C THR A 109 11.54 10.86 -4.74
N ALA A 110 10.31 10.31 -4.75
CA ALA A 110 10.02 8.96 -5.19
C ALA A 110 9.93 8.89 -6.72
N PHE A 111 10.47 7.83 -7.31
CA PHE A 111 10.14 7.47 -8.68
C PHE A 111 8.70 6.99 -8.73
N ARG A 112 7.96 7.47 -9.73
CA ARG A 112 6.52 7.19 -9.87
C ARG A 112 6.19 6.90 -11.31
N ARG A 113 5.41 5.84 -11.53
CA ARG A 113 4.74 5.54 -12.79
C ARG A 113 3.24 5.43 -12.55
N ASN A 114 2.47 6.15 -13.35
CA ASN A 114 1.01 6.07 -13.35
C ASN A 114 0.55 5.15 -14.49
N ILE A 115 0.13 3.93 -14.17
CA ILE A 115 -0.44 3.00 -15.16
C ILE A 115 -1.94 3.24 -15.25
N HIS A 116 -2.38 3.82 -16.37
CA HIS A 116 -3.76 4.12 -16.68
C HIS A 116 -4.39 3.01 -17.51
N PHE A 117 -5.64 2.68 -17.21
CA PHE A 117 -6.44 1.67 -17.89
C PHE A 117 -7.64 2.38 -18.55
N PRO A 118 -7.51 2.87 -19.79
CA PRO A 118 -8.60 3.55 -20.49
C PRO A 118 -9.81 2.65 -20.63
N GLU A 119 -11.01 3.19 -20.42
CA GLU A 119 -12.31 2.53 -20.64
C GLU A 119 -12.55 1.22 -19.86
N LEU A 120 -11.58 0.71 -19.10
CA LEU A 120 -11.65 -0.60 -18.43
C LEU A 120 -12.89 -0.75 -17.54
N LEU A 121 -13.25 0.30 -16.80
CA LEU A 121 -14.45 0.25 -15.94
C LEU A 121 -15.74 0.19 -16.77
N PHE A 122 -15.78 0.86 -17.92
CA PHE A 122 -16.92 0.84 -18.83
C PHE A 122 -17.03 -0.51 -19.54
N ASP A 123 -15.91 -1.02 -20.05
CA ASP A 123 -15.84 -2.31 -20.74
C ASP A 123 -16.25 -3.48 -19.85
N LEU A 124 -15.99 -3.37 -18.54
CA LEU A 124 -16.40 -4.36 -17.53
C LEU A 124 -17.79 -4.08 -16.93
N GLY A 125 -18.51 -3.05 -17.38
CA GLY A 125 -19.84 -2.69 -16.86
C GLY A 125 -19.84 -2.15 -15.42
N LEU A 126 -18.66 -1.77 -14.88
CA LEU A 126 -18.48 -1.21 -13.54
C LEU A 126 -18.71 0.31 -13.48
N SER A 127 -18.85 0.95 -14.65
CA SER A 127 -19.18 2.36 -14.79
C SER A 127 -20.01 2.60 -16.04
N GLY A 128 -20.97 3.54 -15.96
CA GLY A 128 -21.68 4.07 -17.13
C GLY A 128 -20.89 5.13 -17.90
N HIS A 129 -19.71 5.55 -17.39
CA HIS A 129 -18.90 6.61 -17.98
C HIS A 129 -17.59 6.05 -18.53
N LYS A 130 -17.37 6.21 -19.84
CA LYS A 130 -16.15 5.76 -20.53
C LYS A 130 -14.88 6.42 -20.01
N GLU A 131 -15.04 7.68 -19.58
CA GLU A 131 -13.96 8.54 -19.12
C GLU A 131 -13.62 8.32 -17.64
N GLU A 132 -14.34 7.43 -16.93
CA GLU A 132 -14.05 7.18 -15.54
C GLU A 132 -12.64 6.59 -15.39
N ARG A 133 -11.79 7.34 -14.70
CA ARG A 133 -10.37 7.04 -14.61
C ARG A 133 -10.10 5.87 -13.68
N PHE A 134 -9.42 4.85 -14.21
CA PHE A 134 -8.83 3.76 -13.42
C PHE A 134 -7.30 3.78 -13.51
N LEU A 135 -6.63 3.77 -12.35
CA LEU A 135 -5.19 3.94 -12.24
C LEU A 135 -4.62 3.02 -11.17
N ILE A 136 -3.45 2.44 -11.47
CA ILE A 136 -2.53 1.87 -10.48
C ILE A 136 -1.25 2.70 -10.50
N LYS A 137 -0.82 3.17 -9.34
CA LYS A 137 0.48 3.83 -9.20
C LYS A 137 1.51 2.81 -8.73
N ILE A 138 2.67 2.83 -9.38
CA ILE A 138 3.88 2.16 -8.91
C ILE A 138 4.83 3.23 -8.43
N GLU A 139 5.23 3.16 -7.16
CA GLU A 139 6.14 4.10 -6.52
C GLU A 139 7.36 3.36 -5.98
N SER A 140 8.54 3.92 -6.21
CA SER A 140 9.80 3.43 -5.68
C SER A 140 10.51 4.57 -4.96
N GLN A 141 10.84 4.35 -3.69
CA GLN A 141 11.61 5.30 -2.89
C GLN A 141 12.59 4.57 -1.97
N ASP A 142 13.88 4.79 -2.19
CA ASP A 142 14.91 4.35 -1.24
C ASP A 142 14.69 5.04 0.11
N GLN A 143 14.47 4.25 1.17
CA GLN A 143 14.35 4.77 2.52
C GLN A 143 15.68 5.28 3.11
N GLY A 144 16.80 5.07 2.42
CA GLY A 144 18.15 5.49 2.84
C GLY A 144 18.70 4.71 4.04
N ILE A 145 18.00 3.65 4.45
CA ILE A 145 18.36 2.81 5.59
C ILE A 145 18.47 1.37 5.08
N VAL A 146 19.60 0.74 5.39
CA VAL A 146 19.89 -0.65 5.04
C VAL A 146 19.21 -1.57 6.07
N TYR A 147 18.46 -2.54 5.56
CA TYR A 147 17.94 -3.69 6.30
C TYR A 147 17.88 -4.88 5.33
N SER A 148 17.85 -6.09 5.87
CA SER A 148 17.71 -7.31 5.07
C SER A 148 16.22 -7.63 4.86
N PRO A 149 15.72 -7.67 3.61
CA PRO A 149 14.38 -8.15 3.33
C PRO A 149 14.24 -9.65 3.67
N VAL A 150 13.01 -10.07 3.94
CA VAL A 150 12.61 -11.47 4.11
C VAL A 150 11.74 -11.85 2.91
N ILE A 151 11.96 -13.04 2.35
CA ILE A 151 11.11 -13.57 1.28
C ILE A 151 9.81 -14.07 1.88
N THR A 152 8.67 -13.55 1.41
CA THR A 152 7.34 -13.97 1.84
C THR A 152 6.50 -14.36 0.63
N ASN A 153 5.74 -15.46 0.74
CA ASN A 153 4.80 -15.86 -0.30
C ASN A 153 3.54 -15.00 -0.23
N ILE A 154 3.25 -14.28 -1.31
CA ILE A 154 1.99 -13.54 -1.50
C ILE A 154 0.99 -14.48 -2.15
N LYS A 155 -0.24 -14.51 -1.63
CA LYS A 155 -1.32 -15.34 -2.16
C LYS A 155 -2.63 -14.58 -2.21
N GLY A 156 -3.38 -14.75 -3.29
CA GLY A 156 -4.69 -14.11 -3.46
C GLY A 156 -5.16 -14.20 -4.90
N CYS A 157 -6.48 -14.25 -5.11
CA CYS A 157 -7.08 -14.30 -6.45
C CYS A 157 -6.50 -15.36 -7.41
N GLY A 158 -6.03 -16.50 -6.89
CA GLY A 158 -5.39 -17.56 -7.67
C GLY A 158 -3.88 -17.39 -7.92
N PHE A 159 -3.29 -16.27 -7.50
CA PHE A 159 -1.84 -16.05 -7.55
C PHE A 159 -1.13 -16.62 -6.32
N PHE A 160 0.09 -17.12 -6.51
CA PHE A 160 0.99 -17.57 -5.46
C PHE A 160 2.45 -17.40 -5.89
N PHE A 161 3.17 -16.45 -5.30
CA PHE A 161 4.54 -16.13 -5.68
C PHE A 161 5.36 -15.56 -4.50
N PRO A 162 6.68 -15.75 -4.46
CA PRO A 162 7.55 -15.16 -3.44
C PRO A 162 7.83 -13.68 -3.77
N PHE A 163 7.88 -12.83 -2.75
CA PHE A 163 8.29 -11.44 -2.88
C PHE A 163 9.12 -10.99 -1.67
N PRO A 164 10.21 -10.23 -1.87
CA PRO A 164 10.95 -9.60 -0.77
C PRO A 164 10.12 -8.53 -0.07
N VAL A 165 10.04 -8.60 1.26
CA VAL A 165 9.36 -7.62 2.12
C VAL A 165 10.26 -7.27 3.31
N PRO A 166 10.13 -6.09 3.93
CA PRO A 166 10.81 -5.80 5.18
C PRO A 166 10.33 -6.74 6.30
N SER A 167 11.12 -6.83 7.38
CA SER A 167 10.60 -7.39 8.63
C SER A 167 9.43 -6.56 9.16
N ASP A 168 8.56 -7.18 9.97
CA ASP A 168 7.41 -6.47 10.55
C ASP A 168 7.84 -5.25 11.39
N GLY A 169 8.98 -5.34 12.08
CA GLY A 169 9.53 -4.23 12.87
C GLY A 169 9.96 -3.05 11.99
N VAL A 170 10.64 -3.31 10.87
CA VAL A 170 11.02 -2.26 9.91
C VAL A 170 9.78 -1.66 9.25
N LEU A 171 8.81 -2.48 8.85
CA LEU A 171 7.56 -2.00 8.25
C LEU A 171 6.76 -1.14 9.25
N CYS A 172 6.72 -1.53 10.52
CA CYS A 172 6.14 -0.74 11.60
C CYS A 172 6.86 0.61 11.75
N SER A 173 8.20 0.61 11.72
CA SER A 173 9.00 1.83 11.76
C SER A 173 8.72 2.77 10.58
N MET A 174 8.59 2.22 9.36
CA MET A 174 8.19 3.00 8.19
C MET A 174 6.80 3.63 8.36
N LYS A 175 5.85 2.92 8.98
CA LYS A 175 4.50 3.44 9.24
C LYS A 175 4.47 4.52 10.32
N ILE A 176 5.27 4.39 11.38
CA ILE A 176 5.46 5.45 12.38
C ILE A 176 6.03 6.70 11.70
N ALA A 177 7.12 6.58 10.95
CA ALA A 177 7.72 7.72 10.26
C ALA A 177 6.73 8.38 9.29
N ALA A 178 5.95 7.59 8.55
CA ALA A 178 4.91 8.11 7.67
C ALA A 178 3.79 8.82 8.46
N MET A 179 3.29 8.25 9.56
CA MET A 179 2.27 8.87 10.40
C MET A 179 2.75 10.23 10.92
N LEU A 180 3.97 10.29 11.48
CA LEU A 180 4.55 11.53 12.01
C LEU A 180 4.72 12.60 10.92
N ALA A 181 5.08 12.20 9.69
CA ALA A 181 5.33 13.15 8.61
C ALA A 181 4.05 13.71 7.94
N ARG A 182 2.97 12.93 7.84
CA ARG A 182 1.78 13.32 7.04
C ARG A 182 0.43 13.17 7.73
N ALA A 183 0.35 12.42 8.83
CA ALA A 183 -0.85 12.23 9.63
C ALA A 183 -2.13 11.99 8.81
N LYS A 184 -2.12 11.05 7.86
CA LYS A 184 -3.36 10.66 7.15
C LYS A 184 -4.14 9.66 8.00
N GLY A 185 -5.47 9.63 7.88
CA GLY A 185 -6.31 8.71 8.68
C GLY A 185 -5.89 7.25 8.60
N ARG A 186 -5.58 6.76 7.39
CA ARG A 186 -5.09 5.40 7.18
C ARG A 186 -3.77 5.08 7.89
N ASP A 187 -2.95 6.08 8.23
CA ASP A 187 -1.66 5.85 8.90
C ASP A 187 -1.87 5.43 10.34
N PHE A 188 -2.78 6.11 11.03
CA PHE A 188 -3.20 5.74 12.38
C PHE A 188 -3.79 4.33 12.38
N TYR A 189 -4.68 4.03 11.43
CA TYR A 189 -5.31 2.72 11.31
C TYR A 189 -4.29 1.60 11.05
N ASP A 190 -3.40 1.80 10.07
CA ASP A 190 -2.33 0.84 9.73
C ASP A 190 -1.38 0.61 10.91
N LEU A 191 -1.05 1.68 11.64
CA LEU A 191 -0.12 1.61 12.74
C LEU A 191 -0.73 0.92 13.96
N MET A 192 -2.02 1.13 14.27
CA MET A 192 -2.73 0.34 15.27
C MET A 192 -2.68 -1.16 14.94
N PHE A 193 -2.89 -1.51 13.66
CA PHE A 193 -2.83 -2.89 13.20
C PHE A 193 -1.44 -3.51 13.35
N LEU A 194 -0.37 -2.77 13.00
CA LEU A 194 1.00 -3.27 13.11
C LEU A 194 1.51 -3.34 14.55
N LEU A 195 1.26 -2.32 15.37
CA LEU A 195 1.71 -2.30 16.77
C LEU A 195 1.05 -3.39 17.63
N ALA A 196 -0.11 -3.89 17.21
CA ALA A 196 -0.74 -5.06 17.84
C ALA A 196 -0.01 -6.39 17.51
N GLN A 197 0.89 -6.41 16.53
CA GLN A 197 1.55 -7.62 16.03
C GLN A 197 3.08 -7.59 16.20
N SER A 198 3.70 -6.41 16.11
CA SER A 198 5.14 -6.26 16.17
C SER A 198 5.54 -4.95 16.82
N LYS A 199 6.65 -4.99 17.57
CA LYS A 199 7.35 -3.78 18.03
C LYS A 199 8.08 -3.14 16.85
N PRO A 200 8.23 -1.81 16.81
CA PRO A 200 9.01 -1.15 15.79
C PRO A 200 10.51 -1.42 15.97
N ASP A 201 11.24 -1.34 14.87
CA ASP A 201 12.70 -1.31 14.88
C ASP A 201 13.18 0.11 15.22
N TYR A 202 13.69 0.32 16.43
CA TYR A 202 14.20 1.61 16.89
C TYR A 202 15.56 2.00 16.29
N VAL A 203 16.34 1.03 15.79
CA VAL A 203 17.56 1.33 15.01
C VAL A 203 17.17 1.95 13.67
N PHE A 204 16.10 1.46 13.05
CA PHE A 204 15.53 2.08 11.87
C PHE A 204 14.92 3.46 12.18
N LEU A 205 14.08 3.57 13.23
CA LEU A 205 13.40 4.82 13.57
C LEU A 205 14.35 5.96 13.94
N SER A 206 15.38 5.67 14.73
CA SER A 206 16.38 6.67 15.12
C SER A 206 17.02 7.30 13.90
N LYS A 207 17.42 6.50 12.91
CA LYS A 207 17.96 6.98 11.63
C LYS A 207 16.92 7.71 10.78
N ARG A 208 15.66 7.26 10.78
CA ARG A 208 14.62 7.79 9.87
C ARG A 208 14.02 9.10 10.35
N CYS A 209 13.74 9.21 11.64
CA CYS A 209 12.98 10.32 12.23
C CYS A 209 13.38 10.64 13.68
N GLY A 210 14.53 10.14 14.17
CA GLY A 210 15.06 10.52 15.49
C GLY A 210 14.29 9.97 16.69
N VAL A 211 13.51 8.89 16.52
CA VAL A 211 12.79 8.24 17.63
C VAL A 211 13.57 7.00 18.07
N HIS A 212 14.06 6.98 19.31
CA HIS A 212 15.02 5.98 19.79
C HIS A 212 14.40 4.88 20.66
N ASN A 213 13.21 5.11 21.21
CA ASN A 213 12.55 4.18 22.14
C ASN A 213 11.04 4.45 22.23
N LEU A 214 10.33 3.61 22.98
CA LEU A 214 8.88 3.70 23.17
C LEU A 214 8.46 5.02 23.83
N GLN A 215 9.22 5.50 24.81
CA GLN A 215 8.87 6.74 25.51
C GLN A 215 8.93 7.94 24.57
N GLU A 216 9.98 8.05 23.77
CA GLU A 216 10.08 9.07 22.74
C GLU A 216 8.94 8.95 21.71
N PHE A 217 8.60 7.73 21.28
CA PHE A 217 7.47 7.51 20.37
C PHE A 217 6.14 8.02 20.97
N LYS A 218 5.88 7.72 22.25
CA LYS A 218 4.69 8.22 22.96
C LYS A 218 4.68 9.75 23.00
N LEU A 219 5.80 10.37 23.38
CA LEU A 219 5.94 11.83 23.47
C LEU A 219 5.68 12.54 22.13
N VAL A 220 6.36 12.12 21.06
CA VAL A 220 6.18 12.76 19.74
C VAL A 220 4.78 12.53 19.17
N THR A 221 4.16 11.39 19.49
CA THR A 221 2.78 11.11 19.10
C THR A 221 1.79 12.00 19.85
N ALA A 222 1.99 12.20 21.16
CA ALA A 222 1.15 13.09 21.94
C ALA A 222 1.19 14.53 21.40
N GLU A 223 2.38 15.04 21.03
CA GLU A 223 2.51 16.35 20.38
C GLU A 223 1.83 16.41 19.02
N LEU A 224 1.98 15.36 18.19
CA LEU A 224 1.28 15.29 16.90
C LEU A 224 -0.25 15.38 17.08
N LEU A 225 -0.80 14.62 18.03
CA LEU A 225 -2.24 14.54 18.26
C LEU A 225 -2.86 15.86 18.71
N LYS A 226 -2.09 16.77 19.32
CA LYS A 226 -2.56 18.15 19.62
C LYS A 226 -2.87 18.96 18.37
N THR A 227 -2.26 18.62 17.24
CA THR A 227 -2.38 19.36 15.97
C THR A 227 -3.29 18.67 14.95
N VAL A 228 -3.72 17.43 15.22
CA VAL A 228 -4.46 16.60 14.28
C VAL A 228 -5.90 16.40 14.72
N ASP A 229 -6.85 16.80 13.87
CA ASP A 229 -8.25 16.45 14.04
C ASP A 229 -8.52 15.01 13.54
N LEU A 230 -8.54 14.06 14.47
CA LEU A 230 -8.78 12.65 14.16
C LEU A 230 -10.20 12.38 13.60
N LYS A 231 -11.21 13.19 13.94
CA LYS A 231 -12.56 13.06 13.35
C LYS A 231 -12.54 13.41 11.87
N LYS A 232 -11.79 14.44 11.50
CA LYS A 232 -11.57 14.77 10.08
C LYS A 232 -10.78 13.65 9.39
N LYS A 233 -9.68 13.19 10.01
CA LYS A 233 -8.85 12.10 9.46
C LYS A 233 -9.62 10.80 9.28
N GLN A 234 -10.61 10.51 10.11
CA GLN A 234 -11.48 9.34 9.98
C GLN A 234 -12.18 9.30 8.61
N LYS A 235 -12.74 10.45 8.20
CA LYS A 235 -13.46 10.60 6.94
C LYS A 235 -12.57 10.45 5.71
N ASP A 236 -11.29 10.79 5.83
CA ASP A 236 -10.34 10.72 4.71
C ASP A 236 -10.09 9.29 4.19
N PHE A 237 -10.38 8.24 4.98
CA PHE A 237 -10.04 6.86 4.61
C PHE A 237 -11.14 5.83 4.81
N GLU A 238 -12.27 6.17 5.45
CA GLU A 238 -13.33 5.19 5.76
C GLU A 238 -13.88 4.45 4.53
N HIS A 239 -13.81 5.06 3.34
CA HIS A 239 -14.21 4.44 2.07
C HIS A 239 -13.33 3.25 1.65
N LEU A 240 -12.12 3.11 2.20
CA LEU A 240 -11.22 1.99 1.93
C LEU A 240 -11.50 0.77 2.82
N LEU A 241 -12.21 0.94 3.92
CA LEU A 241 -12.45 -0.12 4.90
C LEU A 241 -13.52 -1.09 4.42
N PHE A 242 -13.37 -2.37 4.77
CA PHE A 242 -14.42 -3.36 4.54
C PHE A 242 -15.65 -3.09 5.42
N ASN A 243 -15.40 -2.66 6.66
CA ASN A 243 -16.42 -2.17 7.57
C ASN A 243 -16.10 -0.73 7.95
N LYS A 244 -16.92 0.23 7.49
CA LYS A 244 -16.74 1.66 7.75
C LYS A 244 -16.72 2.00 9.24
N ALA A 245 -17.43 1.25 10.09
CA ALA A 245 -17.43 1.47 11.54
C ALA A 245 -16.03 1.30 12.16
N ASN A 246 -15.17 0.47 11.55
CA ASN A 246 -13.78 0.32 12.02
C ASN A 246 -12.96 1.61 11.89
N SER A 247 -13.43 2.62 11.16
CA SER A 247 -12.78 3.92 11.10
C SER A 247 -12.75 4.61 12.47
N GLU A 248 -13.74 4.36 13.34
CA GLU A 248 -13.83 4.95 14.68
C GLU A 248 -12.66 4.56 15.58
N LYS A 249 -11.97 3.43 15.28
CA LYS A 249 -10.80 2.97 16.05
C LYS A 249 -9.73 4.03 16.16
N ILE A 250 -9.51 4.82 15.10
CA ILE A 250 -8.45 5.85 15.11
C ILE A 250 -8.74 6.99 16.09
N LEU A 251 -10.00 7.18 16.51
CA LEU A 251 -10.36 8.19 17.51
C LEU A 251 -9.78 7.85 18.88
N ARG A 252 -9.44 6.58 19.12
CA ARG A 252 -8.82 6.07 20.34
C ARG A 252 -7.30 5.90 20.20
N PHE A 253 -6.69 6.49 19.16
CA PHE A 253 -5.28 6.27 18.87
C PHE A 253 -4.35 6.71 20.01
N GLY A 254 -4.66 7.83 20.68
CA GLY A 254 -3.89 8.30 21.85
C GLY A 254 -3.91 7.29 23.00
N GLU A 255 -5.11 6.88 23.43
CA GLU A 255 -5.30 5.84 24.47
C GLU A 255 -4.58 4.54 24.11
N PHE A 256 -4.65 4.14 22.84
CA PHE A 256 -3.95 2.96 22.35
C PHE A 256 -2.43 3.09 22.50
N VAL A 257 -1.84 4.21 22.08
CA VAL A 257 -0.40 4.44 22.20
C VAL A 257 0.04 4.49 23.66
N ASP A 258 -0.75 5.09 24.55
CA ASP A 258 -0.47 5.13 25.98
C ASP A 258 -0.47 3.73 26.61
N SER A 259 -1.33 2.83 26.11
CA SER A 259 -1.42 1.44 26.58
C SER A 259 -0.24 0.54 26.18
N LEU A 260 0.61 0.97 25.25
CA LEU A 260 1.76 0.19 24.79
C LEU A 260 2.78 0.01 25.94
N THR A 261 3.34 -1.19 26.04
CA THR A 261 4.38 -1.55 27.01
C THR A 261 5.64 -2.04 26.30
N GLU A 262 6.77 -1.99 27.01
CA GLU A 262 8.10 -2.30 26.45
C GLU A 262 8.32 -3.73 26.00
#